data_AF-A0A7Y0BT36-F1
#
_entry.id   AF-A0A7Y0BT36-F1
#
_cell.length_a   1.000
_cell.length_b   1.000
_cell.length_c   1.000
_cell.angle_alpha   90.00
_cell.angle_beta   90.00
_cell.angle_gamma   90.00
#
_symmetry.space_group_name_H-M   'P 1'
#
loop_
_entity.id
_entity.type
_entity.pdbx_description
1 polymer ?
#
loop_
_entity_poly.entity_id
_entity_poly.type
_entity_poly.pdbx_seq_one_letter_code
_entity_poly.pdbx_strand_id
1 'polypeptide(L)'
;MQALTQCWFTRTHRPERWMEHDEDGSHLSTCRYCERRIVSWDREAWYLADGFNVSRLAETASGRTLTLVDVSEDMLLHRFSVTHLNDEAAIEAFKKQVAAQYAMDEPGSPLRLLDSGGTPRPRVRTQTAPRRAGVSRAAPDSRKSA
;
A
#
# COMPACT_ATOMS: atom_id res chain seq x y z
N MET A 1 29.17 20.10 8.80
CA MET A 1 29.04 18.64 8.55
C MET A 1 28.00 18.14 9.54
N GLN A 2 26.75 17.93 9.12
CA GLN A 2 25.72 17.41 10.03
C GLN A 2 26.05 15.93 10.29
N ALA A 3 26.45 15.61 11.52
CA ALA A 3 26.62 14.22 11.93
C ALA A 3 25.27 13.51 11.83
N LEU A 4 25.28 12.26 11.39
CA LEU A 4 24.08 11.43 11.36
C LEU A 4 23.55 11.29 12.80
N THR A 5 22.31 11.73 13.01
CA THR A 5 21.67 11.73 14.32
C THR A 5 21.29 10.30 14.71
N GLN A 6 21.19 10.00 16.01
CA GLN A 6 20.96 8.62 16.49
C GLN A 6 19.70 7.97 15.88
N CYS A 7 18.64 8.75 15.64
CA CYS A 7 17.41 8.27 15.00
C CYS A 7 17.63 7.75 13.58
N TRP A 8 18.67 8.21 12.87
CA TRP A 8 19.01 7.72 11.54
C TRP A 8 19.50 6.26 11.60
N PHE A 9 20.34 5.94 12.58
CA PHE A 9 20.87 4.59 12.77
C PHE A 9 19.80 3.61 13.28
N THR A 10 18.98 4.03 14.25
CA THR A 10 17.94 3.17 14.81
C THR A 10 16.68 3.11 13.95
N ARG A 11 16.51 4.05 13.00
CA ARG A 11 15.26 4.31 12.28
C ARG A 11 14.08 4.54 13.22
N THR A 12 14.35 5.05 14.42
CA THR A 12 13.33 5.25 15.46
C THR A 12 13.47 6.65 16.03
N HIS A 13 12.41 7.44 15.91
CA HIS A 13 12.31 8.72 16.58
C HIS A 13 11.89 8.53 18.04
N ARG A 14 12.38 9.43 18.90
CA ARG A 14 12.05 9.44 20.33
C ARG A 14 11.55 10.83 20.69
N PRO A 15 10.34 10.95 21.26
CA PRO A 15 9.79 12.25 21.66
C PRO A 15 10.59 12.85 22.80
N GLU A 16 10.53 14.17 22.88
CA GLU A 16 10.86 14.90 24.08
C GLU A 16 9.77 14.68 25.15
N ARG A 17 9.99 15.15 26.38
CA ARG A 17 9.01 15.03 27.46
C ARG A 17 7.70 15.77 27.17
N TRP A 18 7.75 16.80 26.32
CA TRP A 18 6.57 17.59 25.96
C TRP A 18 5.83 16.99 24.76
N MET A 19 4.50 16.95 24.86
CA MET A 19 3.61 16.44 23.82
C MET A 19 2.40 17.37 23.69
N GLU A 20 2.07 17.70 22.44
CA GLU A 20 0.86 18.42 22.03
C GLU A 20 -0.15 17.38 21.50
N HIS A 21 -1.44 17.61 21.73
CA HIS A 21 -2.51 16.77 21.19
C HIS A 21 -3.19 17.52 20.05
N ASP A 22 -3.39 16.84 18.93
CA ASP A 22 -4.00 17.39 17.73
C ASP A 22 -5.46 16.93 17.58
N GLU A 23 -6.25 17.61 16.75
CA GLU A 23 -7.69 17.37 16.60
C GLU A 23 -8.01 16.00 15.98
N ASP A 24 -7.07 15.42 15.22
CA ASP A 24 -7.17 14.09 14.62
C ASP A 24 -6.91 12.94 15.62
N GLY A 25 -6.67 13.28 16.89
CA GLY A 25 -6.32 12.34 17.96
C GLY A 25 -4.84 11.94 17.96
N SER A 26 -4.00 12.60 17.16
CA SER A 26 -2.57 12.37 17.16
C SER A 26 -1.84 13.14 18.27
N HIS A 27 -0.65 12.65 18.59
CA HIS A 27 0.29 13.26 19.50
C HIS A 27 1.47 13.81 18.73
N LEU A 28 1.73 15.10 18.89
CA LEU A 28 2.87 15.79 18.30
C LEU A 28 3.95 16.02 19.35
N SER A 29 5.20 15.87 18.94
CA SER A 29 6.37 16.19 19.77
C SER A 29 7.55 16.56 18.87
N THR A 30 8.70 16.80 19.47
CA THR A 30 9.98 17.01 18.78
C THR A 30 10.90 15.83 19.06
N CYS A 31 11.60 15.32 18.05
CA CYS A 31 12.53 14.23 18.26
C CYS A 31 13.78 14.70 19.01
N ARG A 32 14.11 14.09 20.14
CA ARG A 32 15.30 14.42 20.94
C ARG A 32 16.67 14.22 20.26
N TYR A 33 16.70 13.59 19.07
CA TYR A 33 17.93 13.28 18.35
C TYR A 33 18.13 14.15 17.11
N CYS A 34 17.07 14.41 16.35
CA CYS A 34 17.15 15.21 15.12
C CYS A 34 16.38 16.52 15.18
N GLU A 35 15.72 16.81 16.30
CA GLU A 35 15.01 18.06 16.58
C GLU A 35 13.88 18.38 15.57
N ARG A 36 13.47 17.39 14.76
CA ARG A 36 12.34 17.50 13.85
C ARG A 36 11.02 17.20 14.56
N ARG A 37 9.94 17.84 14.09
CA ARG A 37 8.57 17.52 14.50
C ARG A 37 8.24 16.06 14.16
N ILE A 38 7.64 15.37 15.12
CA ILE A 38 7.22 13.98 15.02
C ILE A 38 5.79 13.82 15.50
N VAL A 39 5.12 12.80 14.98
CA VAL A 39 3.73 12.47 15.23
C VAL A 39 3.59 10.99 15.62
N SER A 40 2.64 10.70 16.49
CA SER A 40 2.27 9.34 16.90
C SER A 40 0.76 9.26 17.12
N TRP A 41 0.15 8.11 16.86
CA TRP A 41 -1.26 7.85 17.13
C TRP A 41 -1.48 6.84 18.27
N ASP A 42 -0.42 6.15 18.70
CA ASP A 42 -0.44 5.11 19.74
C ASP A 42 0.53 5.39 20.91
N ARG A 43 1.36 6.44 20.79
CA ARG A 43 2.49 6.81 21.67
C ARG A 43 3.64 5.79 21.72
N GLU A 44 3.53 4.68 21.01
CA GLU A 44 4.55 3.63 20.93
C GLU A 44 5.51 3.90 19.77
N ALA A 45 4.95 4.19 18.59
CA ALA A 45 5.69 4.45 17.37
C ALA A 45 5.59 5.94 16.98
N TRP A 46 6.74 6.53 16.66
CA TRP A 46 6.86 7.96 16.33
C TRP A 46 7.44 8.14 14.94
N TYR A 47 6.77 8.95 14.14
CA TYR A 47 7.07 9.20 12.73
C TYR A 47 7.34 10.68 12.50
N LEU A 48 8.03 11.05 11.43
CA LEU A 48 8.19 12.46 11.05
C LEU A 48 6.82 13.08 10.73
N ALA A 49 6.50 14.23 11.31
CA ALA A 49 5.22 14.90 11.10
C ALA A 49 5.07 15.46 9.67
N ASP A 50 6.19 15.85 9.06
CA ASP A 50 6.28 16.24 7.66
C ASP A 50 6.54 15.03 6.71
N GLY A 51 6.51 13.82 7.26
CA GLY A 51 6.76 12.58 6.53
C GLY A 51 5.49 11.89 6.04
N PHE A 52 5.63 11.10 4.99
CA PHE A 52 4.55 10.23 4.52
C PHE A 52 4.54 8.92 5.31
N ASN A 53 3.49 8.68 6.10
CA ASN A 53 3.33 7.45 6.87
C ASN A 53 2.46 6.44 6.10
N VAL A 54 3.12 5.49 5.42
CA VAL A 54 2.45 4.44 4.65
C VAL A 54 1.62 3.51 5.53
N SER A 55 2.06 3.22 6.76
CA SER A 55 1.33 2.36 7.69
C SER A 55 0.02 3.03 8.14
N ARG A 56 0.09 4.30 8.52
CA ARG A 56 -1.10 5.09 8.87
C ARG A 56 -2.02 5.28 7.68
N LEU A 57 -1.47 5.51 6.48
CA LEU A 57 -2.25 5.53 5.25
C LEU A 57 -2.92 4.17 5.01
N ALA A 58 -2.22 3.06 5.25
CA ALA A 58 -2.82 1.74 5.09
C ALA A 58 -3.96 1.53 6.08
N GLU A 59 -3.87 2.00 7.32
CA GLU A 59 -4.94 1.95 8.32
C GLU A 59 -6.12 2.88 8.01
N THR A 60 -5.87 4.08 7.50
CA THR A 60 -6.94 5.04 7.17
C THR A 60 -7.55 4.79 5.79
N ALA A 61 -6.76 4.26 4.85
CA ALA A 61 -7.18 3.85 3.52
C ALA A 61 -7.55 2.36 3.44
N SER A 62 -7.48 1.59 4.54
CA SER A 62 -8.04 0.23 4.63
C SER A 62 -9.56 0.30 4.71
N GLY A 63 -10.15 0.77 3.61
CA GLY A 63 -11.56 0.59 3.30
C GLY A 63 -11.69 -0.40 2.15
N ARG A 64 -12.83 -1.08 2.10
CA ARG A 64 -13.22 -1.80 0.88
C ARG A 64 -13.33 -0.78 -0.25
N THR A 65 -12.78 -1.13 -1.42
CA THR A 65 -12.77 -0.28 -2.61
C THR A 65 -13.26 -1.08 -3.80
N LEU A 66 -13.99 -0.39 -4.67
CA LEU A 66 -14.36 -0.90 -5.99
C LEU A 66 -13.52 -0.17 -7.02
N THR A 67 -12.82 -0.91 -7.87
CA THR A 67 -11.91 -0.35 -8.86
C THR A 67 -12.41 -0.68 -10.26
N LEU A 68 -12.76 0.35 -11.02
CA LEU A 68 -13.11 0.23 -12.43
C LEU A 68 -11.82 0.22 -13.24
N VAL A 69 -11.60 -0.87 -13.98
CA VAL A 69 -10.45 -1.05 -14.86
C VAL A 69 -10.92 -1.31 -16.29
N ASP A 70 -10.21 -0.75 -17.25
CA ASP A 70 -10.29 -1.16 -18.65
C ASP A 70 -9.27 -2.27 -18.86
N VAL A 71 -9.74 -3.48 -19.16
CA VAL A 71 -8.84 -4.63 -19.38
C VAL A 71 -8.20 -4.64 -20.76
N SER A 72 -8.72 -3.87 -21.72
CA SER A 72 -8.15 -3.80 -23.06
C SER A 72 -6.88 -2.95 -23.08
N GLU A 73 -6.87 -1.87 -22.30
CA GLU A 73 -5.76 -0.92 -22.18
C GLU A 73 -4.95 -1.10 -20.88
N ASP A 74 -5.31 -2.09 -20.05
CA ASP A 74 -4.74 -2.33 -18.71
C ASP A 74 -4.69 -1.05 -17.84
N MET A 75 -5.76 -0.26 -17.91
CA MET A 75 -5.83 1.08 -17.32
C MET A 75 -6.85 1.15 -16.19
N LEU A 76 -6.44 1.74 -15.06
CA LEU A 76 -7.37 2.07 -13.98
C LEU A 76 -8.13 3.34 -14.33
N LEU A 77 -9.45 3.24 -14.45
CA LEU A 77 -10.32 4.38 -14.76
C LEU A 77 -10.75 5.11 -13.50
N HIS A 78 -11.27 4.37 -12.51
CA HIS A 78 -11.77 4.95 -11.27
C HIS A 78 -11.59 4.01 -10.08
N ARG A 79 -11.36 4.60 -8.90
CA ARG A 79 -11.38 3.89 -7.61
C ARG A 79 -12.41 4.53 -6.70
N PHE A 80 -13.42 3.75 -6.32
CA PHE A 80 -14.48 4.15 -5.40
C PHE A 80 -14.18 3.64 -3.99
N SER A 81 -14.12 4.54 -3.00
CA SER A 81 -14.09 4.16 -1.60
C SER A 81 -15.51 3.79 -1.13
N VAL A 82 -15.74 2.52 -0.81
CA VAL A 82 -17.05 2.03 -0.32
C VAL A 82 -17.06 1.81 1.19
N THR A 83 -16.14 2.45 1.92
CA THR A 83 -16.04 2.40 3.40
C THR A 83 -17.31 2.87 4.10
N HIS A 84 -18.14 3.69 3.44
CA HIS A 84 -19.43 4.17 3.95
C HIS A 84 -20.58 3.17 3.75
N LEU A 85 -20.36 2.10 2.98
CA LEU A 85 -21.34 1.03 2.74
C LEU A 85 -21.04 -0.12 3.70
N ASN A 86 -21.87 -0.27 4.72
CA ASN A 86 -21.65 -1.23 5.80
C ASN A 86 -22.17 -2.65 5.47
N ASP A 87 -23.03 -2.78 4.45
CA ASP A 87 -23.71 -4.04 4.11
C ASP A 87 -23.36 -4.52 2.69
N GLU A 88 -23.23 -5.84 2.52
CA GLU A 88 -22.97 -6.47 1.21
C GLU A 88 -24.05 -6.12 0.18
N ALA A 89 -25.31 -6.03 0.61
CA ALA A 89 -26.43 -5.67 -0.25
C ALA A 89 -26.29 -4.23 -0.80
N ALA A 90 -25.79 -3.29 0.01
CA ALA A 90 -25.55 -1.92 -0.41
C ALA A 90 -24.39 -1.84 -1.41
N ILE A 91 -23.37 -2.67 -1.20
CA ILE A 91 -22.23 -2.79 -2.11
C ILE A 91 -22.66 -3.38 -3.47
N GLU A 92 -23.48 -4.43 -3.47
CA GLU A 92 -24.03 -5.01 -4.71
C GLU A 92 -24.96 -4.04 -5.45
N ALA A 93 -25.77 -3.26 -4.74
CA ALA A 93 -26.58 -2.20 -5.34
C ALA A 93 -25.69 -1.12 -5.99
N PHE A 94 -24.62 -0.71 -5.32
CA PHE A 94 -23.66 0.25 -5.85
C PHE A 94 -22.90 -0.30 -7.06
N LYS A 95 -22.53 -1.59 -7.06
CA LYS A 95 -21.94 -2.26 -8.24
C LYS A 95 -22.87 -2.19 -9.44
N LYS A 96 -24.17 -2.46 -9.26
CA LYS A 96 -25.18 -2.36 -10.33
C LYS A 96 -25.34 -0.93 -10.84
N GLN A 97 -25.31 0.05 -9.94
CA GLN A 97 -25.34 1.46 -10.32
C GLN A 97 -24.12 1.84 -11.19
N VAL A 98 -22.91 1.43 -10.78
CA VAL A 98 -21.69 1.65 -11.56
C VAL A 98 -21.74 0.92 -12.90
N ALA A 99 -22.22 -0.33 -12.93
CA ALA A 99 -22.37 -1.08 -14.16
C ALA A 99 -23.30 -0.37 -15.17
N ALA A 100 -24.44 0.14 -14.70
CA ALA A 100 -25.38 0.90 -15.52
C ALA A 100 -24.80 2.25 -15.97
N GLN A 101 -24.10 2.97 -15.09
CA GLN A 101 -23.52 4.28 -15.40
C GLN A 101 -22.43 4.21 -16.47
N TYR A 102 -21.61 3.15 -16.45
CA TYR A 102 -20.49 2.96 -17.37
C TYR A 102 -20.81 2.02 -18.53
N ALA A 103 -22.09 1.67 -18.73
CA ALA A 103 -22.55 0.75 -19.78
C ALA A 103 -21.74 -0.57 -19.82
N MET A 104 -21.40 -1.10 -18.63
CA MET A 104 -20.59 -2.32 -18.51
C MET A 104 -21.32 -3.56 -19.00
N ASP A 105 -22.66 -3.52 -19.02
CA ASP A 105 -23.52 -4.62 -19.46
C ASP A 105 -23.63 -4.72 -20.99
N GLU A 106 -23.04 -3.79 -21.74
CA GLU A 106 -23.02 -3.85 -23.20
C GLU A 106 -22.09 -4.97 -23.70
N PRO A 107 -22.54 -5.75 -24.70
CA PRO A 107 -21.72 -6.81 -25.27
C PRO A 107 -20.46 -6.23 -25.92
N GLY A 108 -19.29 -6.61 -25.38
CA GLY A 108 -17.98 -6.14 -25.86
C GLY A 108 -17.33 -5.07 -24.99
N SER A 109 -17.95 -4.65 -23.88
CA SER A 109 -17.33 -3.71 -22.94
C SER A 109 -16.04 -4.29 -22.34
N PRO A 110 -14.89 -3.61 -22.45
CA PRO A 110 -13.63 -4.04 -21.82
C PRO A 110 -13.58 -3.67 -20.34
N LEU A 111 -14.64 -3.09 -19.79
CA LEU A 111 -14.67 -2.58 -18.43
C LEU A 111 -14.91 -3.71 -17.42
N ARG A 112 -14.14 -3.70 -16.34
CA ARG A 112 -14.33 -4.61 -15.19
C ARG A 112 -14.32 -3.85 -13.89
N LEU A 113 -15.16 -4.29 -12.97
CA LEU A 113 -15.22 -3.78 -11.61
C LEU A 113 -14.56 -4.80 -10.66
N LEU A 114 -13.43 -4.41 -10.08
CA LEU A 114 -12.68 -5.20 -9.10
C LEU A 114 -13.07 -4.80 -7.69
N ASP A 115 -13.40 -5.78 -6.87
CA ASP A 115 -13.77 -5.56 -5.47
C ASP A 115 -12.65 -6.00 -4.54
N SER A 116 -12.15 -5.09 -3.70
CA SER A 116 -11.05 -5.38 -2.77
C SER A 116 -11.49 -6.14 -1.52
N GLY A 117 -12.80 -6.28 -1.25
CA GLY A 117 -13.33 -6.99 -0.08
C GLY A 117 -13.91 -8.37 -0.38
N GLY A 118 -13.98 -8.77 -1.65
CA GLY A 118 -14.44 -10.11 -2.04
C GLY A 118 -13.40 -11.18 -1.70
N THR A 119 -13.87 -12.41 -1.44
CA THR A 119 -12.99 -13.58 -1.30
C THR A 119 -12.07 -13.66 -2.52
N PRO A 120 -10.73 -13.74 -2.37
CA PRO A 120 -9.83 -13.75 -3.51
C PRO A 120 -10.20 -14.88 -4.46
N ARG A 121 -10.65 -14.56 -5.68
CA ARG A 121 -10.77 -15.59 -6.72
C ARG A 121 -9.36 -16.13 -6.99
N PRO A 122 -9.18 -17.46 -7.07
CA PRO A 122 -7.87 -18.03 -7.37
C PRO A 122 -7.38 -17.43 -8.68
N ARG A 123 -6.23 -16.75 -8.63
CA ARG A 123 -5.57 -16.23 -9.82
C ARG A 123 -5.31 -17.42 -10.73
N VAL A 124 -6.00 -17.49 -11.87
CA VAL A 124 -5.61 -18.36 -12.96
C VAL A 124 -4.23 -17.86 -13.38
N ARG A 125 -3.19 -18.58 -12.94
CA ARG A 125 -1.83 -18.37 -13.43
C ARG A 125 -1.88 -18.63 -14.93
N THR A 126 -2.01 -17.58 -15.73
CA THR A 126 -1.56 -17.61 -17.12
C THR A 126 -0.10 -18.04 -17.06
N GLN A 127 0.17 -19.24 -17.55
CA GLN A 127 1.48 -19.86 -17.50
C GLN A 127 2.46 -18.94 -18.22
N THR A 128 3.24 -18.20 -17.44
CA THR A 128 4.38 -17.45 -17.95
C THR A 128 5.33 -18.46 -18.57
N ALA A 129 5.67 -18.26 -19.84
CA ALA A 129 6.55 -19.13 -20.60
C ALA A 129 7.81 -19.52 -19.81
N PRO A 130 8.31 -20.77 -19.95
CA PRO A 130 9.43 -21.25 -19.15
C PRO A 130 10.66 -20.36 -19.38
N ARG A 131 11.21 -19.82 -18.29
CA ARG A 131 12.51 -19.15 -18.28
C ARG A 131 13.55 -20.11 -18.84
N ARG A 132 14.22 -19.71 -19.93
CA ARG A 132 15.36 -20.45 -20.49
C ARG A 132 16.37 -20.73 -19.38
N ALA A 133 16.74 -22.00 -19.24
CA ALA A 133 17.74 -22.47 -18.29
C ALA A 133 19.05 -21.70 -18.48
N GLY A 134 19.52 -21.07 -17.40
CA GLY A 134 20.81 -20.41 -17.36
C GLY A 134 21.93 -21.44 -17.50
N VAL A 135 22.85 -21.15 -18.41
CA VAL A 135 24.06 -21.92 -18.68
C VAL A 135 24.90 -22.05 -17.40
N SER A 136 25.15 -23.28 -16.97
CA SER A 136 26.08 -23.62 -15.88
C SER A 136 27.48 -23.12 -16.20
N ARG A 137 28.03 -22.21 -15.39
CA ARG A 137 29.46 -21.88 -15.41
C ARG A 137 30.22 -23.00 -14.70
N ALA A 138 31.09 -23.67 -15.43
CA ALA A 138 32.05 -24.65 -14.92
C ALA A 138 33.01 -24.01 -13.89
N ALA A 139 33.33 -24.76 -12.85
CA ALA A 139 34.30 -24.41 -11.83
C ALA A 139 35.73 -24.42 -12.39
N PRO A 140 36.61 -23.46 -12.02
CA PRO A 140 38.02 -23.59 -12.31
C PRO A 140 38.71 -24.43 -11.23
N ASP A 141 39.28 -25.51 -11.74
CA ASP A 141 40.18 -26.47 -11.12
C ASP A 141 41.41 -25.77 -10.51
N SER A 142 41.56 -25.82 -9.18
CA SER A 142 42.75 -25.29 -8.50
C SER A 142 43.67 -26.45 -8.12
N ARG A 143 44.66 -26.65 -8.98
CA ARG A 143 45.75 -27.62 -8.84
C ARG A 143 46.54 -27.38 -7.56
N LYS A 144 46.75 -28.45 -6.79
CA LYS A 144 47.84 -28.59 -5.81
C LYS A 144 49.20 -28.44 -6.52
N SER A 145 50.12 -27.68 -5.96
CA SER A 145 51.56 -27.86 -6.15
C SER A 145 52.35 -27.18 -5.02
N ALA A 146 53.25 -28.00 -4.45
CA ALA A 146 54.42 -27.72 -3.60
C ALA A 146 54.22 -27.00 -2.27
#